data_AF-A0A8E0QMI0-F1
#
_entry.id   AF-A0A8E0QMI0-F1
#
_cell.length_a   1.000
_cell.length_b   1.000
_cell.length_c   1.000
_cell.angle_alpha   90.00
_cell.angle_beta   90.00
_cell.angle_gamma   90.00
#
_symmetry.space_group_name_H-M   'P 1'
#
loop_
_entity.id
_entity.type
_entity.pdbx_description
1 polymer ?
#
loop_
_entity_poly.entity_id
_entity_poly.type
_entity_poly.pdbx_seq_one_letter_code
_entity_poly.pdbx_strand_id
1 'polypeptide(L)'
;MSESIIELFLKDYESHLSFYVGLASYAETRCRKALVESGIPAIVTARAKSPERLLAKIRQRDAAKNYQSAEDILHDLVDLVGVRIALYFPDQESQIEVILRRLFEVKEVKRHDKTLVPVPNVAVQSDALQWSTVPAEGPYAPRFHGYRATHFRVKARDEDFSGPDDNTARRQQTMIEVQVASLLMHAWSEVNHDLAYKTLNGQLSVDELRVLDGINGLVLTGEVLLSQLKVSVEARIAVQKRPFSNYFELGAFVQRYAPYHPAGPGGEYRMGSLSWLLYVTRHLGINYPEALGERLGRWSAEPANLMNYPLVQSILDFIFAEWNARAPPTLERPLLQPALNDKFQSGMPALEQKLKVYCHILAYACEAKPLLPDGGDGAVICLPSAYQWLNDAGYLVPDAQFNFLSGEQLEETQRCIRELWDWFVNSSRARARVPFGIARARVGNKRQ
;
A
#
# COMPACT_ATOMS: atom_id res chain seq x y z
N MET A 1 29.47 31.83 25.15
CA MET A 1 28.61 30.88 25.88
C MET A 1 28.53 29.63 25.02
N SER A 2 28.86 28.45 25.56
CA SER A 2 28.71 27.20 24.83
C SER A 2 27.24 26.96 24.50
N GLU A 3 26.90 26.76 23.23
CA GLU A 3 25.54 26.37 22.81
C GLU A 3 25.15 25.07 23.55
N SER A 4 23.93 25.01 24.08
CA SER A 4 23.44 23.80 24.75
C SER A 4 23.22 22.68 23.73
N ILE A 5 23.28 21.42 24.17
CA ILE A 5 23.03 20.24 23.31
C ILE A 5 21.66 20.34 22.62
N ILE A 6 20.66 20.85 23.32
CA ILE A 6 19.30 21.03 22.80
C ILE A 6 19.27 22.09 21.68
N GLU A 7 19.96 23.22 21.85
CA GLU A 7 20.04 24.27 20.83
C GLU A 7 20.79 23.79 19.58
N LEU A 8 21.90 23.06 19.76
CA LEU A 8 22.64 22.45 18.66
C LEU A 8 21.77 21.46 17.88
N PHE A 9 21.05 20.59 18.58
CA PHE A 9 20.14 19.63 17.95
C PHE A 9 19.03 20.33 17.17
N LEU A 10 18.42 21.38 17.73
CA LEU A 10 17.35 22.12 17.06
C LEU A 10 17.84 22.84 15.82
N LYS A 11 19.03 23.44 15.86
CA LYS A 11 19.64 24.09 14.70
C LYS A 11 19.96 23.08 13.58
N ASP A 12 20.48 21.90 13.92
CA ASP A 12 20.64 20.79 12.97
C ASP A 12 19.28 20.36 12.39
N TYR A 13 18.26 20.20 13.23
CA TYR A 13 16.91 19.84 12.79
C TYR A 13 16.32 20.88 11.82
N GLU A 14 16.40 22.17 12.16
CA GLU A 14 15.88 23.28 11.34
C GLU A 14 16.60 23.38 9.99
N SER A 15 17.93 23.28 9.99
CA SER A 15 18.72 23.29 8.75
C SER A 15 18.43 22.11 7.83
N HIS A 16 17.95 20.98 8.38
CA HIS A 16 17.56 19.79 7.63
C HIS A 16 16.04 19.56 7.60
N LEU A 17 15.22 20.59 7.85
CA LEU A 17 13.76 20.41 7.88
C LEU A 17 13.20 19.87 6.56
N SER A 18 13.79 20.28 5.43
CA SER A 18 13.42 19.80 4.09
C SER A 18 13.58 18.28 3.94
N PHE A 19 14.60 17.70 4.59
CA PHE A 19 14.81 16.25 4.63
C PHE A 19 13.65 15.54 5.34
N TYR A 20 13.27 16.00 6.55
CA TYR A 20 12.17 15.38 7.31
C TYR A 20 10.82 15.54 6.61
N VAL A 21 10.58 16.68 5.95
CA VAL A 21 9.39 16.89 5.10
C VAL A 21 9.40 15.94 3.91
N GLY A 22 10.55 15.75 3.25
CA GLY A 22 10.73 14.79 2.17
C GLY A 22 10.46 13.35 2.63
N LEU A 23 10.98 12.96 3.80
CA LEU A 23 10.76 11.64 4.38
C LEU A 23 9.29 11.41 4.77
N ALA A 24 8.60 12.45 5.28
CA ALA A 24 7.17 12.41 5.56
C ALA A 24 6.35 12.19 4.27
N SER A 25 6.63 12.97 3.23
CA SER A 25 5.98 12.85 1.92
C SER A 25 6.21 11.49 1.26
N TYR A 26 7.44 10.96 1.39
CA TYR A 26 7.79 9.62 0.97
C TYR A 26 6.93 8.56 1.69
N ALA A 27 6.89 8.61 3.02
CA ALA A 27 6.13 7.65 3.82
C ALA A 27 4.63 7.72 3.54
N GLU A 28 4.08 8.93 3.36
CA GLU A 28 2.69 9.14 2.96
C GLU A 28 2.39 8.50 1.61
N THR A 29 3.21 8.79 0.60
CA THR A 29 3.03 8.28 -0.76
C THR A 29 3.08 6.76 -0.79
N ARG A 30 4.03 6.16 -0.07
CA ARG A 30 4.14 4.71 0.09
C ARG A 30 2.91 4.08 0.72
N CYS A 31 2.47 4.61 1.87
CA CYS A 31 1.27 4.12 2.55
C CYS A 31 0.04 4.27 1.66
N ARG A 32 -0.20 5.46 1.09
CA ARG A 32 -1.35 5.76 0.23
C ARG A 32 -1.41 4.81 -0.97
N LYS A 33 -0.29 4.61 -1.67
CA LYS A 33 -0.20 3.70 -2.83
C LYS A 33 -0.57 2.27 -2.42
N ALA A 34 0.02 1.75 -1.36
CA ALA A 34 -0.22 0.38 -0.92
C ALA A 34 -1.65 0.13 -0.45
N LEU A 35 -2.28 1.10 0.24
CA LEU A 35 -3.67 1.00 0.67
C LEU A 35 -4.64 1.04 -0.51
N VAL A 36 -4.38 1.91 -1.49
CA VAL A 36 -5.14 1.97 -2.75
C VAL A 36 -5.03 0.66 -3.52
N GLU A 37 -3.82 0.13 -3.69
CA GLU A 37 -3.59 -1.14 -4.38
C GLU A 37 -4.29 -2.32 -3.68
N SER A 38 -4.35 -2.28 -2.34
CA SER A 38 -5.02 -3.29 -1.51
C SER A 38 -6.53 -3.07 -1.35
N GLY A 39 -7.09 -1.99 -1.90
CA GLY A 39 -8.53 -1.70 -1.82
C GLY A 39 -9.00 -1.36 -0.41
N ILE A 40 -8.15 -0.73 0.40
CA ILE A 40 -8.48 -0.30 1.77
C ILE A 40 -8.77 1.21 1.75
N PRO A 41 -10.02 1.63 1.99
CA PRO A 41 -10.37 3.05 2.04
C PRO A 41 -9.84 3.69 3.32
N ALA A 42 -8.93 4.66 3.17
CA ALA A 42 -8.34 5.40 4.28
C ALA A 42 -7.88 6.79 3.85
N ILE A 43 -7.79 7.71 4.81
CA ILE A 43 -7.09 8.99 4.63
C ILE A 43 -5.69 8.83 5.21
N VAL A 44 -4.67 9.14 4.40
CA VAL A 44 -3.28 9.17 4.84
C VAL A 44 -2.82 10.62 4.85
N THR A 45 -2.19 11.05 5.94
CA THR A 45 -1.54 12.35 6.05
C THR A 45 -0.19 12.17 6.73
N ALA A 46 0.84 12.87 6.29
CA ALA A 46 2.11 12.91 7.01
C ALA A 46 2.58 14.33 7.31
N ARG A 47 3.45 14.45 8.32
CA ARG A 47 4.10 15.71 8.69
C ARG A 47 5.46 15.48 9.33
N ALA A 48 6.36 16.43 9.12
CA ALA A 48 7.50 16.64 10.00
C ALA A 48 7.04 17.43 11.26
N LYS A 49 7.67 17.18 12.40
CA LYS A 49 7.39 17.93 13.64
C LYS A 49 7.86 19.38 13.48
N SER A 50 7.11 20.36 13.98
CA SER A 50 7.57 21.75 13.94
C SER A 50 8.69 21.98 14.96
N PRO A 51 9.68 22.86 14.68
CA PRO A 51 10.78 23.14 15.61
C PRO A 51 10.31 23.60 17.00
N GLU A 52 9.23 24.39 17.06
CA GLU A 52 8.70 24.91 18.33
C GLU A 52 8.09 23.79 19.18
N ARG A 53 7.32 22.89 18.55
CA ARG A 53 6.74 21.72 19.22
C ARG A 53 7.81 20.70 19.60
N LEU A 54 8.87 20.59 18.80
CA LEU A 54 10.02 19.76 19.09
C LEU A 54 10.77 20.27 20.33
N LEU A 55 11.09 21.57 20.39
CA LEU A 55 11.72 22.20 21.56
C LEU A 55 10.90 21.97 22.84
N ALA A 56 9.58 22.21 22.79
CA ALA A 56 8.70 21.99 23.94
C ALA A 56 8.75 20.53 24.43
N LYS A 57 8.73 19.57 23.49
CA LYS A 57 8.80 18.14 23.81
C LYS A 57 10.15 17.73 24.40
N ILE A 58 11.26 18.22 23.83
CA ILE A 58 12.60 17.94 24.35
C ILE A 58 12.73 18.48 25.77
N ARG A 59 12.37 19.75 26.02
CA ARG A 59 12.42 20.36 27.36
C ARG A 59 11.60 19.58 28.40
N GLN A 60 10.41 19.13 28.01
CA GLN A 60 9.54 18.34 28.88
C GLN A 60 10.19 17.00 29.28
N ARG A 61 10.86 16.34 28.33
CA ARG A 61 11.47 15.03 28.55
C ARG A 61 12.86 15.09 29.17
N ASP A 62 13.61 16.14 28.88
CA ASP A 62 14.95 16.36 29.41
C ASP A 62 14.93 16.43 30.95
N ALA A 63 13.86 16.98 31.53
CA ALA A 63 13.63 16.99 32.98
C ALA A 63 13.65 15.59 33.63
N ALA A 64 13.32 14.53 32.86
CA ALA A 64 13.30 13.15 33.36
C ALA A 64 14.42 12.28 32.78
N LYS A 65 14.79 12.49 31.50
CA LYS A 65 15.76 11.68 30.76
C LYS A 65 17.19 12.21 30.86
N ASN A 66 17.36 13.52 31.13
CA ASN A 66 18.65 14.22 31.27
C ASN A 66 19.62 13.92 30.12
N TYR A 67 19.33 14.43 28.93
CA TYR A 67 20.05 14.08 27.70
C TYR A 67 21.53 14.50 27.77
N GLN A 68 22.44 13.61 27.36
CA GLN A 68 23.89 13.86 27.40
C GLN A 68 24.48 14.11 26.02
N SER A 69 23.75 13.76 24.96
CA SER A 69 24.18 13.89 23.56
C SER A 69 23.01 14.15 22.61
N ALA A 70 23.31 14.58 21.38
CA ALA A 70 22.32 14.74 20.31
C ALA A 70 21.71 13.39 19.89
N GLU A 71 22.50 12.32 19.90
CA GLU A 71 22.07 10.94 19.65
C GLU A 71 21.03 10.46 20.66
N ASP A 72 21.17 10.81 21.96
CA ASP A 72 20.18 10.45 22.98
C ASP A 72 18.80 11.06 22.67
N ILE A 73 18.79 12.32 22.22
CA ILE A 73 17.58 13.03 21.80
C ILE A 73 16.99 12.33 20.57
N LEU A 74 17.81 12.02 19.57
CA LEU A 74 17.37 11.38 18.33
C LEU A 74 16.76 10.00 18.57
N HIS A 75 17.33 9.19 19.47
CA HIS A 75 16.83 7.87 19.82
C HIS A 75 15.54 7.91 20.64
N ASP A 76 15.35 8.90 21.51
CA ASP A 76 14.12 9.05 22.30
C ASP A 76 12.93 9.61 21.49
N LEU A 77 13.22 10.44 20.48
CA LEU A 77 12.21 11.09 19.65
C LEU A 77 11.83 10.25 18.43
N VAL A 78 10.81 9.42 18.63
CA VAL A 78 10.29 8.52 17.58
C VAL A 78 9.35 9.19 16.57
N ASP A 79 8.90 10.42 16.84
CA ASP A 79 7.83 11.13 16.11
C ASP A 79 8.33 12.42 15.43
N LEU A 80 9.60 12.45 15.02
CA LEU A 80 10.14 13.52 14.17
C LEU A 80 9.44 13.57 12.82
N VAL A 81 9.11 12.38 12.30
CA VAL A 81 8.22 12.17 11.15
C VAL A 81 7.02 11.36 11.63
N GLY A 82 5.82 11.91 11.41
CA GLY A 82 4.57 11.27 11.78
C GLY A 82 3.70 11.04 10.55
N VAL A 83 3.14 9.83 10.43
CA VAL A 83 2.12 9.45 9.45
C VAL A 83 0.85 9.05 10.20
N ARG A 84 -0.30 9.57 9.79
CA ARG A 84 -1.61 9.13 10.29
C ARG A 84 -2.35 8.40 9.18
N ILE A 85 -2.79 7.18 9.48
CA ILE A 85 -3.69 6.39 8.63
C ILE A 85 -5.04 6.37 9.34
N ALA A 86 -6.01 7.05 8.76
CA ALA A 86 -7.38 7.15 9.25
C ALA A 86 -8.30 6.22 8.46
N LEU A 87 -8.65 5.08 9.08
CA LEU A 87 -9.49 4.05 8.49
C LEU A 87 -10.96 4.46 8.51
N TYR A 88 -11.67 4.16 7.42
CA TYR A 88 -13.13 4.33 7.41
C TYR A 88 -13.81 3.21 8.20
N PHE A 89 -13.20 2.03 8.22
CA PHE A 89 -13.69 0.86 8.93
C PHE A 89 -12.59 0.30 9.86
N PRO A 90 -12.81 0.28 11.18
CA PRO A 90 -11.78 -0.12 12.15
C PRO A 90 -11.33 -1.59 12.04
N ASP A 91 -12.18 -2.47 11.53
CA ASP A 91 -11.92 -3.92 11.38
C ASP A 91 -10.78 -4.23 10.38
N GLN A 92 -10.31 -3.25 9.61
CA GLN A 92 -9.25 -3.42 8.62
C GLN A 92 -7.83 -3.23 9.20
N GLU A 93 -7.68 -2.91 10.48
CA GLU A 93 -6.39 -2.61 11.12
C GLU A 93 -5.34 -3.73 10.97
N SER A 94 -5.75 -5.00 11.07
CA SER A 94 -4.84 -6.14 10.88
C SER A 94 -4.25 -6.19 9.46
N GLN A 95 -5.03 -5.78 8.45
CA GLN A 95 -4.57 -5.70 7.06
C GLN A 95 -3.49 -4.62 6.91
N ILE A 96 -3.63 -3.50 7.63
CA ILE A 96 -2.64 -2.41 7.66
C ILE A 96 -1.32 -2.88 8.25
N GLU A 97 -1.35 -3.66 9.33
CA GLU A 97 -0.13 -4.19 9.95
C GLU A 97 0.70 -5.02 8.96
N VAL A 98 0.06 -5.91 8.19
CA VAL A 98 0.75 -6.70 7.15
C VAL A 98 1.33 -5.80 6.05
N ILE A 99 0.59 -4.78 5.64
CA ILE A 99 1.07 -3.81 4.64
C ILE A 99 2.28 -3.04 5.16
N LEU A 100 2.23 -2.52 6.40
CA LEU A 100 3.31 -1.71 6.97
C LEU A 100 4.60 -2.52 7.21
N ARG A 101 4.49 -3.78 7.65
CA ARG A 101 5.64 -4.69 7.82
C ARG A 101 6.40 -4.93 6.52
N ARG A 102 5.70 -4.89 5.40
CA ARG A 102 6.32 -4.95 4.07
C ARG A 102 6.94 -3.62 3.69
N LEU A 103 6.18 -2.53 3.78
CA LEU A 103 6.63 -1.22 3.30
C LEU A 103 7.85 -0.68 4.05
N PHE A 104 7.98 -1.03 5.31
CA PHE A 104 8.99 -0.48 6.20
C PHE A 104 9.66 -1.57 7.03
N GLU A 105 10.79 -1.23 7.62
CA GLU A 105 11.38 -2.02 8.69
C GLU A 105 10.68 -1.65 10.02
N VAL A 106 9.73 -2.47 10.46
CA VAL A 106 8.98 -2.24 11.70
C VAL A 106 9.86 -2.59 12.90
N LYS A 107 10.21 -1.58 13.71
CA LYS A 107 11.04 -1.74 14.91
C LYS A 107 10.20 -2.02 16.16
N GLU A 108 9.02 -1.42 16.25
CA GLU A 108 8.14 -1.58 17.40
C GLU A 108 6.68 -1.35 17.02
N VAL A 109 5.76 -2.05 17.69
CA VAL A 109 4.31 -1.88 17.54
C VAL A 109 3.71 -1.65 18.92
N LYS A 110 3.18 -0.44 19.16
CA LYS A 110 2.48 -0.08 20.40
C LYS A 110 0.98 -0.04 20.15
N ARG A 111 0.24 -0.94 20.77
CA ARG A 111 -1.22 -0.94 20.72
C ARG A 111 -1.77 -0.15 21.90
N HIS A 112 -2.40 0.97 21.63
CA HIS A 112 -3.16 1.71 22.62
C HIS A 112 -4.58 1.15 22.60
N ASP A 113 -4.80 0.12 23.41
CA ASP A 113 -6.14 -0.41 23.65
C ASP A 113 -6.40 -0.37 25.16
N LYS A 114 -6.97 0.75 25.64
CA LYS A 114 -7.39 0.86 27.04
C LYS A 114 -8.81 0.32 27.25
N THR A 115 -9.26 -0.65 26.44
CA THR A 115 -10.46 -1.41 26.78
C THR A 115 -10.14 -2.45 27.86
N LEU A 116 -10.46 -2.10 29.11
CA LEU A 116 -10.80 -2.99 30.23
C LEU A 116 -9.97 -4.28 30.41
N VAL A 117 -8.85 -4.18 31.15
CA VAL A 117 -8.55 -5.19 32.20
C VAL A 117 -8.11 -4.44 33.45
N PRO A 118 -8.84 -4.54 34.59
CA PRO A 118 -8.25 -4.20 35.87
C PRO A 118 -7.27 -5.32 36.21
N VAL A 119 -6.00 -5.17 35.84
CA VAL A 119 -4.92 -5.99 36.41
C VAL A 119 -4.59 -5.37 37.77
N PRO A 120 -4.86 -6.04 38.89
CA PRO A 120 -4.36 -5.57 40.18
C PRO A 120 -2.83 -5.70 40.15
N ASN A 121 -2.13 -4.61 40.42
CA ASN A 121 -0.69 -4.57 40.68
C ASN A 121 0.23 -5.08 39.56
N VAL A 122 0.44 -4.29 38.51
CA VAL A 122 1.76 -4.23 37.85
C VAL A 122 2.07 -2.78 37.48
N ALA A 123 3.15 -2.24 38.04
CA ALA A 123 3.72 -0.96 37.63
C ALA A 123 4.22 -1.08 36.18
N VAL A 124 3.43 -0.62 35.20
CA VAL A 124 3.84 -0.56 33.80
C VAL A 124 4.46 0.81 33.51
N GLN A 125 5.69 0.75 33.00
CA GLN A 125 6.64 1.84 32.83
C GLN A 125 6.16 2.96 31.87
N SER A 126 5.93 4.12 32.47
CA SER A 126 6.36 5.51 32.17
C SER A 126 6.48 6.13 30.76
N ASP A 127 6.32 5.45 29.62
CA ASP A 127 6.48 6.12 28.30
C ASP A 127 5.16 6.34 27.51
N ALA A 128 4.01 6.02 28.11
CA ALA A 128 2.66 6.23 27.56
C ALA A 128 1.83 7.32 28.31
N LEU A 129 2.47 8.08 29.19
CA LEU A 129 1.87 9.16 29.96
C LEU A 129 1.52 10.35 29.06
N GLN A 130 0.24 10.47 28.67
CA GLN A 130 -0.55 11.74 28.72
C GLN A 130 -1.84 11.74 27.90
N TRP A 131 -2.16 10.73 27.08
CA TRP A 131 -3.37 10.85 26.24
C TRP A 131 -4.68 10.60 27.03
N SER A 132 -4.60 9.91 28.15
CA SER A 132 -5.72 9.76 29.10
C SER A 132 -5.13 9.47 30.47
N THR A 133 -4.90 10.56 31.20
CA THR A 133 -4.76 10.55 32.65
C THR A 133 -5.61 11.69 33.17
N VAL A 134 -6.94 11.50 33.16
CA VAL A 134 -7.62 11.85 34.40
C VAL A 134 -7.01 10.89 35.43
N PRO A 135 -6.33 11.37 36.48
CA PRO A 135 -5.81 10.48 37.51
C PRO A 135 -6.93 9.56 37.97
N ALA A 136 -6.62 8.32 38.36
CA ALA A 136 -7.60 7.49 39.09
C ALA A 136 -8.11 8.21 40.36
N GLU A 137 -7.38 9.25 40.80
CA GLU A 137 -7.67 10.17 41.90
C GLU A 137 -8.22 11.54 41.43
N GLY A 138 -8.68 11.65 40.19
CA GLY A 138 -9.35 12.84 39.67
C GLY A 138 -10.84 12.87 40.00
N PRO A 139 -11.50 14.04 39.99
CA PRO A 139 -12.91 14.19 40.37
C PRO A 139 -13.94 13.50 39.44
N TYR A 140 -13.49 12.87 38.35
CA TYR A 140 -14.36 12.17 37.39
C TYR A 140 -13.73 10.87 36.87
N ALA A 141 -14.45 9.76 37.03
CA ALA A 141 -14.07 8.48 36.43
C ALA A 141 -14.72 8.34 35.04
N PRO A 142 -13.93 8.17 33.95
CA PRO A 142 -14.46 8.01 32.60
C PRO A 142 -15.34 6.76 32.46
N ARG A 143 -16.45 6.89 31.72
CA ARG A 143 -17.34 5.77 31.36
C ARG A 143 -16.89 5.07 30.10
N PHE A 144 -16.45 5.83 29.10
CA PHE A 144 -16.01 5.35 27.80
C PHE A 144 -14.49 5.44 27.73
N HIS A 145 -13.81 4.36 28.14
CA HIS A 145 -12.36 4.27 28.07
C HIS A 145 -11.88 4.14 26.61
N GLY A 146 -10.68 4.66 26.32
CA GLY A 146 -9.88 4.19 25.18
C GLY A 146 -9.83 5.09 23.93
N TYR A 147 -8.77 5.89 23.80
CA TYR A 147 -8.05 6.05 22.54
C TYR A 147 -7.64 4.67 22.06
N ARG A 148 -8.09 4.36 20.85
CA ARG A 148 -7.79 3.12 20.16
C ARG A 148 -6.94 3.46 18.95
N ALA A 149 -5.66 3.22 19.06
CA ALA A 149 -4.73 3.39 17.95
C ALA A 149 -3.57 2.42 18.09
N THR A 150 -3.08 1.94 16.96
CA THR A 150 -1.81 1.23 16.91
C THR A 150 -0.75 2.13 16.31
N HIS A 151 0.33 2.33 17.05
CA HIS A 151 1.49 3.10 16.63
C HIS A 151 2.59 2.15 16.20
N PHE A 152 2.95 2.23 14.93
CA PHE A 152 4.10 1.53 14.37
C PHE A 152 5.28 2.48 14.36
N ARG A 153 6.39 2.07 14.96
CA ARG A 153 7.67 2.78 14.86
C ARG A 153 8.49 2.05 13.80
N VAL A 154 8.75 2.74 12.69
CA VAL A 154 9.28 2.13 11.48
C VAL A 154 10.46 2.92 10.93
N LYS A 155 11.35 2.23 10.21
CA LYS A 155 12.40 2.84 9.40
C LYS A 155 12.14 2.61 7.91
N ALA A 156 12.51 3.58 7.09
CA ALA A 156 12.52 3.38 5.64
C ALA A 156 13.57 2.33 5.27
N ARG A 157 13.31 1.52 4.24
CA ARG A 157 14.25 0.49 3.78
C ARG A 157 15.28 1.15 2.86
N ASP A 158 16.55 0.74 2.94
CA ASP A 158 17.63 1.37 2.17
C ASP A 158 17.49 1.14 0.65
N GLU A 159 16.97 -0.02 0.25
CA GLU A 159 16.69 -0.42 -1.13
C GLU A 159 15.72 0.52 -1.89
N ASP A 160 15.02 1.38 -1.16
CA ASP A 160 14.06 2.33 -1.72
C ASP A 160 14.70 3.61 -2.27
N PHE A 161 15.97 3.85 -1.94
CA PHE A 161 16.71 5.05 -2.32
C PHE A 161 17.89 4.66 -3.21
N SER A 162 17.95 5.27 -4.39
CA SER A 162 19.00 4.97 -5.37
C SER A 162 20.29 5.74 -5.07
N GLY A 163 21.36 5.00 -4.81
CA GLY A 163 22.73 5.52 -4.63
C GLY A 163 22.99 6.13 -3.25
N PRO A 164 24.26 6.21 -2.82
CA PRO A 164 24.62 6.95 -1.62
C PRO A 164 24.31 8.43 -1.85
N ASP A 165 23.44 9.00 -1.01
CA ASP A 165 23.25 10.44 -0.88
C ASP A 165 23.70 10.92 0.51
N ASP A 166 23.90 12.23 0.66
CA ASP A 166 24.34 12.86 1.91
C ASP A 166 23.36 12.63 3.09
N ASN A 167 22.15 12.17 2.80
CA ASN A 167 21.10 11.90 3.79
C ASN A 167 21.01 10.43 4.24
N THR A 168 21.86 9.54 3.73
CA THR A 168 21.77 8.09 4.01
C THR A 168 21.85 7.78 5.50
N ALA A 169 22.86 8.31 6.19
CA ALA A 169 23.01 8.13 7.65
C ALA A 169 21.79 8.70 8.41
N ARG A 170 21.32 9.89 8.02
CA ARG A 170 20.18 10.55 8.67
C ARG A 170 18.89 9.75 8.48
N ARG A 171 18.64 9.17 7.31
CA ARG A 171 17.50 8.25 7.07
C ARG A 171 17.58 7.02 7.96
N GLN A 172 18.73 6.37 8.00
CA GLN A 172 18.92 5.13 8.78
C GLN A 172 18.72 5.36 10.29
N GLN A 173 18.97 6.57 10.79
CA GLN A 173 18.76 6.92 12.19
C GLN A 173 17.34 7.42 12.48
N THR A 174 16.65 8.03 11.51
CA THR A 174 15.33 8.64 11.71
C THR A 174 14.22 7.59 11.83
N MET A 175 13.48 7.63 12.94
CA MET A 175 12.26 6.85 13.11
C MET A 175 11.05 7.58 12.51
N ILE A 176 10.15 6.82 11.89
CA ILE A 176 8.84 7.28 11.45
C ILE A 176 7.78 6.65 12.35
N GLU A 177 6.92 7.46 12.95
CA GLU A 177 5.76 6.98 13.70
C GLU A 177 4.53 6.95 12.79
N VAL A 178 4.02 5.75 12.50
CA VAL A 178 2.78 5.54 11.76
C VAL A 178 1.65 5.21 12.73
N GLN A 179 0.69 6.13 12.87
CA GLN A 179 -0.46 6.00 13.75
C GLN A 179 -1.67 5.51 12.95
N VAL A 180 -2.16 4.31 13.27
CA VAL A 180 -3.34 3.70 12.64
C VAL A 180 -4.50 3.77 13.61
N ALA A 181 -5.59 4.41 13.21
CA ALA A 181 -6.84 4.48 13.96
C ALA A 181 -8.00 4.74 13.00
N SER A 182 -9.24 4.65 13.48
CA SER A 182 -10.38 5.08 12.68
C SER A 182 -10.38 6.59 12.45
N LEU A 183 -11.09 7.05 11.42
CA LEU A 183 -11.30 8.47 11.17
C LEU A 183 -11.93 9.18 12.37
N LEU A 184 -12.92 8.55 13.01
CA LEU A 184 -13.60 9.12 14.18
C LEU A 184 -12.67 9.21 15.39
N MET A 185 -11.83 8.19 15.60
CA MET A 185 -10.87 8.14 16.69
C MET A 185 -9.73 9.15 16.51
N HIS A 186 -9.26 9.36 15.28
CA HIS A 186 -8.32 10.45 14.99
C HIS A 186 -8.92 11.81 15.30
N ALA A 187 -10.16 12.07 14.85
CA ALA A 187 -10.85 13.33 15.12
C ALA A 187 -11.00 13.61 16.62
N TRP A 188 -11.45 12.61 17.40
CA TRP A 188 -11.55 12.75 18.85
C TRP A 188 -10.19 12.93 19.51
N SER A 189 -9.16 12.16 19.09
CA SER A 189 -7.81 12.26 19.65
C SER A 189 -7.17 13.63 19.41
N GLU A 190 -7.48 14.29 18.30
CA GLU A 190 -6.99 15.62 17.98
C GLU A 190 -7.64 16.68 18.88
N VAL A 191 -8.96 16.61 19.08
CA VAL A 191 -9.69 17.48 20.02
C VAL A 191 -9.20 17.26 21.45
N ASN A 192 -9.08 16.00 21.88
CA ASN A 192 -8.61 15.65 23.21
C ASN A 192 -7.16 16.12 23.43
N HIS A 193 -6.27 15.93 22.45
CA HIS A 193 -4.89 16.40 22.54
C HIS A 193 -4.80 17.93 22.57
N ASP A 194 -5.55 18.64 21.72
CA ASP A 194 -5.53 20.10 21.70
C ASP A 194 -6.05 20.70 23.00
N LEU A 195 -7.12 20.15 23.58
CA LEU A 195 -7.66 20.59 24.87
C LEU A 195 -6.74 20.22 26.05
N ALA A 196 -6.09 19.05 26.00
CA ALA A 196 -5.17 18.62 27.06
C ALA A 196 -3.82 19.37 27.03
N TYR A 197 -3.33 19.76 25.84
CA TYR A 197 -2.02 20.42 25.70
C TYR A 197 -2.10 21.95 25.60
N LYS A 198 -3.18 22.53 25.05
CA LYS A 198 -3.37 23.99 25.04
C LYS A 198 -4.02 24.44 26.34
N THR A 199 -3.32 24.21 27.45
CA THR A 199 -3.65 24.77 28.78
C THR A 199 -3.37 26.28 28.83
N LEU A 200 -3.69 27.03 27.76
CA LEU A 200 -3.68 28.49 27.77
C LEU A 200 -4.63 29.04 28.85
N ASN A 201 -5.60 28.24 29.30
CA ASN A 201 -6.62 28.59 30.31
C ASN A 201 -6.64 27.69 31.57
N GLY A 202 -5.62 26.85 31.81
CA GLY A 202 -5.55 25.95 32.99
C GLY A 202 -5.93 24.49 32.73
N GLN A 203 -6.16 23.72 33.81
CA GLN A 203 -6.60 22.30 33.74
C GLN A 203 -8.06 22.19 33.31
N LEU A 204 -8.42 21.13 32.58
CA LEU A 204 -9.81 20.86 32.20
C LEU A 204 -10.70 20.67 33.43
N SER A 205 -11.89 21.26 33.39
CA SER A 205 -12.94 21.09 34.40
C SER A 205 -13.57 19.69 34.34
N VAL A 206 -14.23 19.30 35.42
CA VAL A 206 -15.01 18.04 35.50
C VAL A 206 -16.05 17.95 34.39
N ASP A 207 -16.72 19.06 34.08
CA ASP A 207 -17.77 19.07 33.06
C ASP A 207 -17.19 18.95 31.66
N GLU A 208 -16.04 19.56 31.36
CA GLU A 208 -15.31 19.33 30.10
C GLU A 208 -14.87 17.87 29.97
N LEU A 209 -14.38 17.25 31.05
CA LEU A 209 -14.01 15.83 31.06
C LEU A 209 -15.22 14.92 30.82
N ARG A 210 -16.39 15.22 31.41
CA ARG A 210 -17.65 14.50 31.16
C ARG A 210 -18.10 14.62 29.71
N VAL A 211 -17.99 15.81 29.13
CA VAL A 211 -18.35 16.05 27.72
C VAL A 211 -17.40 15.28 26.81
N LEU A 212 -16.08 15.32 27.05
CA LEU A 212 -15.09 14.57 26.27
C LEU A 212 -15.32 13.06 26.31
N ASP A 213 -15.67 12.53 27.49
CA ASP A 213 -16.05 11.13 27.69
C ASP A 213 -17.33 10.78 26.92
N GLY A 214 -18.35 11.64 26.97
CA GLY A 214 -19.57 11.49 26.17
C GLY A 214 -19.32 11.49 24.67
N ILE A 215 -18.44 12.36 24.17
CA ILE A 215 -18.02 12.38 22.76
C ILE A 215 -17.31 11.08 22.40
N ASN A 216 -16.45 10.54 23.28
CA ASN A 216 -15.80 9.24 23.03
C ASN A 216 -16.83 8.12 22.90
N GLY A 217 -17.87 8.12 23.74
CA GLY A 217 -18.99 7.17 23.62
C GLY A 217 -19.71 7.25 22.26
N LEU A 218 -19.93 8.46 21.73
CA LEU A 218 -20.50 8.67 20.40
C LEU A 218 -19.58 8.16 19.28
N VAL A 219 -18.27 8.38 19.41
CA VAL A 219 -17.25 7.88 18.47
C VAL A 219 -17.25 6.36 18.43
N LEU A 220 -17.21 5.70 19.58
CA LEU A 220 -17.27 4.24 19.68
C LEU A 220 -18.57 3.68 19.09
N THR A 221 -19.70 4.34 19.35
CA THR A 221 -20.99 3.97 18.74
C THR A 221 -20.93 4.09 17.21
N GLY A 222 -20.36 5.20 16.71
CA GLY A 222 -20.16 5.43 15.29
C GLY A 222 -19.30 4.35 14.63
N GLU A 223 -18.22 3.93 15.28
CA GLU A 223 -17.37 2.82 14.79
C GLU A 223 -18.16 1.51 14.63
N VAL A 224 -18.96 1.14 15.63
CA VAL A 224 -19.81 -0.07 15.56
C VAL A 224 -20.81 0.01 14.40
N LEU A 225 -21.46 1.16 14.22
CA LEU A 225 -22.42 1.37 13.13
C LEU A 225 -21.73 1.35 11.75
N LEU A 226 -20.52 1.91 11.62
CA LEU A 226 -19.74 1.85 10.39
C LEU A 226 -19.35 0.41 10.02
N SER A 227 -18.96 -0.41 11.00
CA SER A 227 -18.72 -1.84 10.77
C SER A 227 -19.98 -2.57 10.26
N GLN A 228 -21.15 -2.30 10.82
CA GLN A 228 -22.40 -2.87 10.32
C GLN A 228 -22.78 -2.38 8.91
N LEU A 229 -22.51 -1.10 8.62
CA LEU A 229 -22.72 -0.53 7.29
C LEU A 229 -21.82 -1.20 6.25
N LYS A 230 -20.54 -1.44 6.58
CA LYS A 230 -19.61 -2.18 5.72
C LYS A 230 -20.16 -3.53 5.31
N VAL A 231 -20.58 -4.35 6.28
CA VAL A 231 -21.17 -5.67 6.03
C VAL A 231 -22.39 -5.57 5.10
N SER A 232 -23.25 -4.58 5.33
CA SER A 232 -24.45 -4.35 4.51
C SER A 232 -24.11 -3.94 3.07
N VAL A 233 -23.07 -3.13 2.88
CA VAL A 233 -22.58 -2.72 1.55
C VAL A 233 -21.95 -3.90 0.81
N GLU A 234 -21.12 -4.70 1.49
CA GLU A 234 -20.50 -5.91 0.94
C GLU A 234 -21.56 -6.93 0.47
N ALA A 235 -22.61 -7.14 1.28
CA ALA A 235 -23.74 -7.99 0.92
C ALA A 235 -24.51 -7.47 -0.31
N ARG A 236 -24.63 -6.15 -0.47
CA ARG A 236 -25.24 -5.57 -1.68
C ARG A 236 -24.36 -5.73 -2.92
N ILE A 237 -23.05 -5.52 -2.79
CA ILE A 237 -22.09 -5.72 -3.88
C ILE A 237 -22.12 -7.18 -4.36
N ALA A 238 -22.32 -8.14 -3.46
CA ALA A 238 -22.40 -9.56 -3.79
C ALA A 238 -23.48 -9.92 -4.81
N VAL A 239 -24.61 -9.20 -4.81
CA VAL A 239 -25.82 -9.56 -5.58
C VAL A 239 -26.15 -8.54 -6.67
N GLN A 240 -25.31 -7.51 -6.84
CA GLN A 240 -25.56 -6.49 -7.86
C GLN A 240 -25.35 -7.06 -9.27
N LYS A 241 -26.15 -6.60 -10.23
CA LYS A 241 -25.99 -6.94 -11.66
C LYS A 241 -25.11 -5.96 -12.43
N ARG A 242 -24.83 -4.79 -11.84
CA ARG A 242 -23.98 -3.78 -12.46
C ARG A 242 -22.50 -4.14 -12.34
N PRO A 243 -21.65 -3.62 -13.24
CA PRO A 243 -20.22 -3.79 -13.11
C PRO A 243 -19.65 -3.07 -11.88
N PHE A 244 -18.51 -3.55 -11.36
CA PHE A 244 -17.80 -2.91 -10.25
C PHE A 244 -17.36 -1.50 -10.65
N SER A 245 -17.76 -0.51 -9.85
CA SER A 245 -17.47 0.89 -10.14
C SER A 245 -16.00 1.24 -9.91
N ASN A 246 -15.37 0.63 -8.92
CA ASN A 246 -13.99 0.90 -8.54
C ASN A 246 -13.34 -0.35 -7.93
N TYR A 247 -12.05 -0.24 -7.61
CA TYR A 247 -11.25 -1.33 -7.05
C TYR A 247 -11.64 -1.66 -5.60
N PHE A 248 -12.32 -0.75 -4.87
CA PHE A 248 -12.85 -1.04 -3.54
C PHE A 248 -14.01 -2.04 -3.60
N GLU A 249 -14.99 -1.82 -4.49
CA GLU A 249 -16.08 -2.77 -4.67
C GLU A 249 -15.58 -4.14 -5.12
N LEU A 250 -14.60 -4.15 -6.05
CA LEU A 250 -13.96 -5.38 -6.50
C LEU A 250 -13.20 -6.08 -5.37
N GLY A 251 -12.41 -5.33 -4.58
CA GLY A 251 -11.66 -5.88 -3.45
C GLY A 251 -12.57 -6.51 -2.40
N ALA A 252 -13.64 -5.80 -2.02
CA ALA A 252 -14.67 -6.31 -1.12
C ALA A 252 -15.31 -7.62 -1.64
N PHE A 253 -15.58 -7.70 -2.95
CA PHE A 253 -16.13 -8.90 -3.55
C PHE A 253 -15.13 -10.07 -3.55
N VAL A 254 -13.86 -9.80 -3.90
CA VAL A 254 -12.78 -10.80 -3.93
C VAL A 254 -12.51 -11.39 -2.54
N GLN A 255 -12.56 -10.56 -1.49
CA GLN A 255 -12.36 -10.99 -0.10
C GLN A 255 -13.36 -12.06 0.37
N ARG A 256 -14.53 -12.19 -0.28
CA ARG A 256 -15.49 -13.26 0.03
C ARG A 256 -15.01 -14.65 -0.38
N TYR A 257 -14.13 -14.74 -1.38
CA TYR A 257 -13.54 -15.98 -1.87
C TYR A 257 -12.14 -16.24 -1.31
N ALA A 258 -11.48 -15.19 -0.83
CA ALA A 258 -10.16 -15.25 -0.22
C ALA A 258 -10.11 -14.32 1.01
N PRO A 259 -10.77 -14.73 2.11
CA PRO A 259 -10.81 -13.93 3.32
C PRO A 259 -9.41 -13.72 3.87
N TYR A 260 -9.21 -12.56 4.50
CA TYR A 260 -7.97 -12.26 5.19
C TYR A 260 -7.84 -13.19 6.42
N HIS A 261 -6.85 -14.09 6.41
CA HIS A 261 -6.51 -14.93 7.55
C HIS A 261 -5.18 -14.50 8.16
N PRO A 262 -5.18 -13.79 9.31
CA PRO A 262 -3.95 -13.30 9.93
C PRO A 262 -3.04 -14.40 10.52
N ALA A 263 -3.52 -15.65 10.65
CA ALA A 263 -2.83 -16.73 11.37
C ALA A 263 -2.71 -18.05 10.56
N GLY A 264 -2.64 -17.96 9.23
CA GLY A 264 -2.41 -19.14 8.38
C GLY A 264 -0.94 -19.61 8.45
N PRO A 265 -0.66 -20.92 8.56
CA PRO A 265 0.71 -21.43 8.53
C PRO A 265 1.28 -21.31 7.12
N GLY A 266 2.20 -20.36 6.91
CA GLY A 266 3.15 -20.39 5.79
C GLY A 266 3.03 -19.31 4.69
N GLY A 267 2.22 -18.26 4.84
CA GLY A 267 2.19 -17.20 3.83
C GLY A 267 1.74 -15.84 4.36
N GLU A 268 2.50 -14.79 4.03
CA GLU A 268 2.02 -13.40 4.14
C GLU A 268 0.85 -13.22 3.17
N TYR A 269 -0.37 -13.06 3.69
CA TYR A 269 -1.53 -12.69 2.87
C TYR A 269 -1.22 -11.39 2.14
N ARG A 270 -1.23 -11.41 0.81
CA ARG A 270 -0.93 -10.25 -0.04
C ARG A 270 -2.03 -10.08 -1.07
N MET A 271 -2.80 -8.99 -0.99
CA MET A 271 -3.86 -8.70 -1.97
C MET A 271 -3.29 -8.57 -3.39
N GLY A 272 -2.19 -7.82 -3.57
CA GLY A 272 -1.71 -7.43 -4.90
C GLY A 272 -2.55 -6.29 -5.48
N SER A 273 -2.35 -5.95 -6.75
CA SER A 273 -2.87 -4.72 -7.34
C SER A 273 -4.31 -4.86 -7.89
N LEU A 274 -5.31 -4.47 -7.10
CA LEU A 274 -6.72 -4.54 -7.52
C LEU A 274 -7.03 -3.66 -8.75
N SER A 275 -6.23 -2.63 -9.02
CA SER A 275 -6.39 -1.82 -10.23
C SER A 275 -6.15 -2.64 -11.50
N TRP A 276 -5.16 -3.54 -11.50
CA TRP A 276 -4.92 -4.45 -12.64
C TRP A 276 -6.03 -5.48 -12.78
N LEU A 277 -6.54 -6.04 -11.67
CA LEU A 277 -7.68 -6.96 -11.75
C LEU A 277 -8.91 -6.26 -12.33
N LEU A 278 -9.22 -5.05 -11.87
CA LEU A 278 -10.33 -4.26 -12.41
C LEU A 278 -10.14 -3.94 -13.89
N TYR A 279 -8.92 -3.56 -14.27
CA TYR A 279 -8.56 -3.25 -15.65
C TYR A 279 -8.78 -4.44 -16.58
N VAL A 280 -8.24 -5.61 -16.23
CA VAL A 280 -8.34 -6.83 -17.03
C VAL A 280 -9.77 -7.33 -17.09
N THR A 281 -10.47 -7.40 -15.95
CA THR A 281 -11.86 -7.88 -15.92
C THR A 281 -12.81 -6.98 -16.70
N ARG A 282 -12.58 -5.65 -16.73
CA ARG A 282 -13.30 -4.71 -17.59
C ARG A 282 -13.05 -5.00 -19.06
N HIS A 283 -11.78 -5.16 -19.44
CA HIS A 283 -11.41 -5.50 -20.82
C HIS A 283 -12.04 -6.81 -21.27
N LEU A 284 -12.12 -7.81 -20.41
CA LEU A 284 -12.74 -9.11 -20.72
C LEU A 284 -14.27 -9.11 -20.62
N GLY A 285 -14.90 -8.02 -20.16
CA GLY A 285 -16.35 -7.94 -19.99
C GLY A 285 -16.89 -8.85 -18.88
N ILE A 286 -16.08 -9.16 -17.86
CA ILE A 286 -16.43 -10.03 -16.73
C ILE A 286 -16.39 -9.28 -15.38
N ASN A 287 -16.39 -7.95 -15.39
CA ASN A 287 -16.25 -7.12 -14.20
C ASN A 287 -17.55 -6.92 -13.41
N TYR A 288 -18.36 -7.96 -13.26
CA TYR A 288 -19.59 -7.96 -12.46
C TYR A 288 -19.68 -9.26 -11.63
N PRO A 289 -20.44 -9.26 -10.51
CA PRO A 289 -20.42 -10.35 -9.52
C PRO A 289 -20.70 -11.74 -10.07
N GLU A 290 -21.68 -11.89 -10.96
CA GLU A 290 -22.06 -13.20 -11.51
C GLU A 290 -20.91 -13.83 -12.31
N ALA A 291 -20.39 -13.12 -13.33
CA ALA A 291 -19.33 -13.65 -14.19
C ALA A 291 -17.97 -13.80 -13.50
N LEU A 292 -17.62 -12.87 -12.60
CA LEU A 292 -16.38 -12.99 -11.84
C LEU A 292 -16.50 -14.02 -10.72
N GLY A 293 -17.65 -14.09 -10.05
CA GLY A 293 -17.92 -15.00 -8.93
C GLY A 293 -17.82 -16.47 -9.32
N GLU A 294 -18.37 -16.85 -10.48
CA GLU A 294 -18.22 -18.21 -11.02
C GLU A 294 -16.74 -18.63 -11.16
N ARG A 295 -15.90 -17.70 -11.64
CA ARG A 295 -14.45 -17.93 -11.81
C ARG A 295 -13.73 -17.95 -10.48
N LEU A 296 -14.03 -17.01 -9.58
CA LEU A 296 -13.43 -16.97 -8.26
C LEU A 296 -13.79 -18.21 -7.44
N GLY A 297 -15.01 -18.74 -7.56
CA GLY A 297 -15.42 -19.98 -6.91
C GLY A 297 -14.60 -21.19 -7.37
N ARG A 298 -14.32 -21.30 -8.68
CA ARG A 298 -13.43 -22.33 -9.22
C ARG A 298 -11.98 -22.13 -8.79
N TRP A 299 -11.50 -20.89 -8.85
CA TRP A 299 -10.15 -20.51 -8.47
C TRP A 299 -9.87 -20.78 -6.97
N SER A 300 -10.81 -20.46 -6.09
CA SER A 300 -10.67 -20.66 -4.63
C SER A 300 -10.78 -22.12 -4.19
N ALA A 301 -11.25 -23.01 -5.06
CA ALA A 301 -11.35 -24.44 -4.76
C ALA A 301 -9.98 -25.15 -4.69
N GLU A 302 -8.93 -24.53 -5.25
CA GLU A 302 -7.56 -25.06 -5.22
C GLU A 302 -6.71 -24.35 -4.16
N PRO A 303 -6.27 -25.04 -3.08
CA PRO A 303 -5.52 -24.40 -1.99
C PRO A 303 -4.19 -23.74 -2.43
N ALA A 304 -3.54 -24.25 -3.48
CA ALA A 304 -2.28 -23.71 -3.99
C ALA A 304 -2.41 -22.26 -4.50
N ASN A 305 -3.60 -21.87 -4.95
CA ASN A 305 -3.88 -20.52 -5.45
C ASN A 305 -3.84 -19.46 -4.34
N LEU A 306 -4.05 -19.86 -3.08
CA LEU A 306 -4.09 -18.95 -1.94
C LEU A 306 -2.71 -18.68 -1.30
N MET A 307 -1.68 -19.46 -1.67
CA MET A 307 -0.43 -19.51 -0.90
C MET A 307 0.83 -19.09 -1.70
N ASN A 308 0.84 -19.26 -3.02
CA ASN A 308 2.07 -19.13 -3.81
C ASN A 308 2.37 -17.72 -4.34
N TYR A 309 1.34 -16.91 -4.57
CA TYR A 309 1.43 -15.58 -5.17
C TYR A 309 0.50 -14.60 -4.45
N PRO A 310 0.69 -13.27 -4.60
CA PRO A 310 -0.34 -12.32 -4.27
C PRO A 310 -1.68 -12.73 -4.90
N LEU A 311 -2.77 -12.50 -4.15
CA LEU A 311 -4.12 -12.92 -4.47
C LEU A 311 -4.54 -12.51 -5.89
N VAL A 312 -4.40 -11.22 -6.21
CA VAL A 312 -4.69 -10.71 -7.56
C VAL A 312 -3.83 -11.38 -8.63
N GLN A 313 -2.55 -11.64 -8.36
CA GLN A 313 -1.68 -12.32 -9.32
C GLN A 313 -2.17 -13.74 -9.60
N SER A 314 -2.53 -14.49 -8.57
CA SER A 314 -3.08 -15.84 -8.74
C SER A 314 -4.41 -15.83 -9.49
N ILE A 315 -5.32 -14.90 -9.16
CA ILE A 315 -6.61 -14.75 -9.85
C ILE A 315 -6.39 -14.43 -11.33
N LEU A 316 -5.49 -13.49 -11.65
CA LEU A 316 -5.19 -13.12 -13.02
C LEU A 316 -4.55 -14.29 -13.78
N ASP A 317 -3.65 -15.03 -13.16
CA ASP A 317 -3.02 -16.22 -13.76
C ASP A 317 -4.08 -17.26 -14.15
N PHE A 318 -5.03 -17.53 -13.24
CA PHE A 318 -6.16 -18.41 -13.50
C PHE A 318 -7.06 -17.90 -14.64
N ILE A 319 -7.42 -16.62 -14.62
CA ILE A 319 -8.25 -16.01 -15.68
C ILE A 319 -7.55 -16.13 -17.04
N PHE A 320 -6.25 -15.82 -17.11
CA PHE A 320 -5.49 -15.90 -18.36
C PHE A 320 -5.31 -17.35 -18.82
N ALA A 321 -5.11 -18.30 -17.91
CA ALA A 321 -5.06 -19.72 -18.26
C ALA A 321 -6.38 -20.20 -18.87
N GLU A 322 -7.53 -19.87 -18.27
CA GLU A 322 -8.86 -20.19 -18.82
C GLU A 322 -9.05 -19.57 -20.21
N TRP A 323 -8.64 -18.30 -20.38
CA TRP A 323 -8.80 -17.59 -21.64
C TRP A 323 -7.91 -18.16 -22.75
N ASN A 324 -6.64 -18.42 -22.44
CA ASN A 324 -5.67 -18.96 -23.38
C ASN A 324 -6.03 -20.40 -23.79
N ALA A 325 -6.66 -21.20 -22.91
CA ALA A 325 -7.14 -22.53 -23.26
C ALA A 325 -8.23 -22.50 -24.35
N ARG A 326 -9.06 -21.45 -24.38
CA ARG A 326 -10.09 -21.26 -25.42
C ARG A 326 -9.52 -20.63 -26.69
N ALA A 327 -8.58 -19.70 -26.54
CA ALA A 327 -7.98 -18.96 -27.62
C ALA A 327 -6.48 -18.73 -27.34
N PRO A 328 -5.62 -19.66 -27.78
CA PRO A 328 -4.18 -19.55 -27.53
C PRO A 328 -3.59 -18.27 -28.11
N PRO A 329 -2.67 -17.60 -27.40
CA PRO A 329 -1.93 -16.46 -27.92
C PRO A 329 -1.01 -16.89 -29.06
N THR A 330 -1.24 -16.36 -30.25
CA THR A 330 -0.31 -16.48 -31.38
C THR A 330 0.02 -15.10 -31.92
N LEU A 331 1.01 -15.00 -32.80
CA LEU A 331 1.31 -13.74 -33.49
C LEU A 331 0.14 -13.27 -34.36
N GLU A 332 -0.71 -14.18 -34.83
CA GLU A 332 -1.94 -13.85 -35.53
C GLU A 332 -3.06 -13.36 -34.58
N ARG A 333 -2.98 -13.73 -33.30
CA ARG A 333 -3.97 -13.38 -32.26
C ARG A 333 -3.30 -12.74 -31.05
N PRO A 334 -2.60 -11.61 -31.22
CA PRO A 334 -1.77 -11.06 -30.17
C PRO A 334 -2.60 -10.45 -29.02
N LEU A 335 -3.85 -10.07 -29.26
CA LEU A 335 -4.72 -9.40 -28.29
C LEU A 335 -5.66 -10.40 -27.60
N LEU A 336 -6.24 -10.02 -26.47
CA LEU A 336 -7.16 -10.92 -25.71
C LEU A 336 -8.54 -11.04 -26.35
N GLN A 337 -9.09 -9.94 -26.88
CA GLN A 337 -10.42 -9.92 -27.48
C GLN A 337 -10.42 -10.40 -28.95
N PRO A 338 -11.32 -11.33 -29.33
CA PRO A 338 -11.44 -11.81 -30.72
C PRO A 338 -11.64 -10.67 -31.73
N ALA A 339 -12.58 -9.75 -31.49
CA ALA A 339 -12.89 -8.66 -32.41
C ALA A 339 -11.68 -7.73 -32.69
N LEU A 340 -10.77 -7.57 -31.73
CA LEU A 340 -9.54 -6.79 -31.93
C LEU A 340 -8.52 -7.55 -32.77
N ASN A 341 -8.46 -8.87 -32.63
CA ASN A 341 -7.62 -9.71 -33.49
C ASN A 341 -8.15 -9.75 -34.93
N ASP A 342 -9.48 -9.76 -35.11
CA ASP A 342 -10.08 -9.69 -36.45
C ASP A 342 -9.69 -8.39 -37.15
N LYS A 343 -9.80 -7.24 -36.46
CA LYS A 343 -9.32 -5.94 -36.96
C LYS A 343 -7.82 -5.94 -37.24
N PHE A 344 -7.03 -6.56 -36.37
CA PHE A 344 -5.58 -6.68 -36.53
C PHE A 344 -5.19 -7.47 -37.79
N GLN A 345 -5.98 -8.49 -38.15
CA GLN A 345 -5.78 -9.28 -39.37
C GLN A 345 -6.34 -8.59 -40.62
N SER A 346 -7.57 -8.10 -40.56
CA SER A 346 -8.30 -7.56 -41.72
C SER A 346 -7.74 -6.21 -42.21
N GLY A 347 -7.08 -5.44 -41.33
CA GLY A 347 -6.53 -4.13 -41.66
C GLY A 347 -5.23 -4.13 -42.47
N MET A 348 -4.70 -5.31 -42.87
CA MET A 348 -3.37 -5.52 -43.45
C MET A 348 -2.32 -4.45 -43.07
N PRO A 349 -1.94 -4.34 -41.79
CA PRO A 349 -0.77 -3.55 -41.42
C PRO A 349 0.45 -4.17 -42.12
N ALA A 350 1.30 -3.34 -42.74
CA ALA A 350 2.61 -3.78 -43.21
C ALA A 350 3.34 -4.56 -42.10
N LEU A 351 4.20 -5.53 -42.44
CA LEU A 351 4.94 -6.34 -41.46
C LEU A 351 5.52 -5.50 -40.31
N GLU A 352 6.07 -4.34 -40.67
CA GLU A 352 6.58 -3.32 -39.76
C GLU A 352 5.57 -2.92 -38.66
N GLN A 353 4.33 -2.63 -39.03
CA GLN A 353 3.28 -2.22 -38.10
C GLN A 353 2.86 -3.37 -37.18
N LYS A 354 2.86 -4.61 -37.68
CA LYS A 354 2.63 -5.81 -36.85
C LYS A 354 3.74 -5.98 -35.82
N LEU A 355 5.01 -5.84 -36.24
CA LEU A 355 6.16 -5.91 -35.33
C LEU A 355 6.10 -4.84 -34.25
N LYS A 356 5.69 -3.60 -34.57
CA LYS A 356 5.48 -2.54 -33.56
C LYS A 356 4.45 -2.97 -32.50
N VAL A 357 3.38 -3.66 -32.88
CA VAL A 357 2.39 -4.19 -31.91
C VAL A 357 3.03 -5.21 -30.98
N TYR A 358 3.77 -6.17 -31.53
CA TYR A 358 4.42 -7.20 -30.74
C TYR A 358 5.47 -6.60 -29.80
N CYS A 359 6.31 -5.68 -30.29
CA CYS A 359 7.26 -4.92 -29.49
C CYS A 359 6.59 -4.22 -28.31
N HIS A 360 5.47 -3.51 -28.52
CA HIS A 360 4.76 -2.87 -27.41
C HIS A 360 4.19 -3.87 -26.39
N ILE A 361 3.63 -5.00 -26.83
CA ILE A 361 3.17 -6.05 -25.92
C ILE A 361 4.34 -6.59 -25.09
N LEU A 362 5.45 -6.93 -25.75
CA LEU A 362 6.64 -7.45 -25.07
C LEU A 362 7.28 -6.40 -24.16
N ALA A 363 7.31 -5.13 -24.59
CA ALA A 363 7.78 -4.00 -23.79
C ALA A 363 6.99 -3.88 -22.49
N TYR A 364 5.65 -3.89 -22.55
CA TYR A 364 4.83 -3.87 -21.34
C TYR A 364 4.98 -5.12 -20.48
N ALA A 365 5.16 -6.29 -21.09
CA ALA A 365 5.35 -7.54 -20.35
C ALA A 365 6.70 -7.53 -19.59
N CYS A 366 7.74 -6.91 -20.17
CA CYS A 366 9.07 -6.80 -19.56
C CYS A 366 9.19 -5.61 -18.60
N GLU A 367 8.50 -4.49 -18.87
CA GLU A 367 8.41 -3.34 -17.98
C GLU A 367 7.72 -3.71 -16.68
N ALA A 368 6.81 -4.68 -16.73
CA ALA A 368 5.89 -5.02 -15.66
C ALA A 368 6.59 -5.39 -14.32
N LYS A 369 7.02 -4.36 -13.59
CA LYS A 369 7.16 -4.34 -12.14
C LYS A 369 5.87 -4.73 -11.38
N PRO A 370 4.62 -4.56 -11.88
CA PRO A 370 3.47 -4.48 -10.98
C PRO A 370 2.71 -5.80 -10.91
N LEU A 371 3.22 -6.75 -10.14
CA LEU A 371 2.37 -7.71 -9.41
C LEU A 371 2.72 -7.79 -7.92
N LEU A 372 3.73 -7.03 -7.50
CA LEU A 372 4.14 -6.90 -6.11
C LEU A 372 4.19 -5.39 -5.79
N PRO A 373 3.48 -4.94 -4.73
CA PRO A 373 3.80 -3.66 -4.10
C PRO A 373 5.30 -3.57 -3.77
N ASP A 374 5.86 -2.37 -3.69
CA ASP A 374 7.31 -2.18 -3.52
C ASP A 374 7.86 -3.04 -2.35
N GLY A 375 9.02 -3.70 -2.54
CA GLY A 375 9.76 -4.39 -1.48
C GLY A 375 9.65 -5.93 -1.34
N GLY A 376 9.45 -6.69 -2.42
CA GLY A 376 9.64 -8.15 -2.38
C GLY A 376 10.29 -8.65 -3.66
N ASP A 377 11.51 -9.20 -3.56
CA ASP A 377 12.39 -9.70 -4.64
C ASP A 377 11.88 -9.36 -6.04
N GLY A 378 12.13 -8.10 -6.40
CA GLY A 378 11.84 -7.49 -7.69
C GLY A 378 12.71 -8.07 -8.80
N ALA A 379 12.55 -9.35 -9.09
CA ALA A 379 12.97 -9.86 -10.38
C ALA A 379 12.03 -9.26 -11.42
N VAL A 380 12.41 -8.08 -11.94
CA VAL A 380 12.12 -7.71 -13.33
C VAL A 380 12.27 -8.97 -14.15
N ILE A 381 11.36 -9.24 -15.10
CA ILE A 381 11.57 -10.36 -16.01
C ILE A 381 12.88 -10.07 -16.74
N CYS A 382 13.97 -10.69 -16.29
CA CYS A 382 15.27 -10.52 -16.91
C CYS A 382 15.18 -11.21 -18.26
N LEU A 383 15.19 -10.41 -19.31
CA LEU A 383 15.32 -10.93 -20.65
C LEU A 383 16.63 -11.74 -20.73
N PRO A 384 16.61 -12.92 -21.36
CA PRO A 384 17.85 -13.60 -21.71
C PRO A 384 18.79 -12.64 -22.44
N SER A 385 20.10 -12.70 -22.16
CA SER A 385 21.10 -11.76 -22.70
C SER A 385 21.07 -11.64 -24.22
N ALA A 386 20.68 -12.71 -24.91
CA ALA A 386 20.49 -12.76 -26.36
C ALA A 386 19.45 -11.74 -26.89
N TYR A 387 18.55 -11.22 -26.06
CA TYR A 387 17.50 -10.27 -26.43
C TYR A 387 17.72 -8.86 -25.88
N GLN A 388 18.79 -8.64 -25.10
CA GLN A 388 19.07 -7.34 -24.47
C GLN A 388 19.19 -6.21 -25.51
N TRP A 389 19.73 -6.52 -26.69
CA TRP A 389 19.88 -5.57 -27.78
C TRP A 389 18.54 -4.95 -28.25
N LEU A 390 17.42 -5.67 -28.11
CA LEU A 390 16.08 -5.12 -28.43
C LEU A 390 15.71 -3.97 -27.49
N ASN A 391 16.11 -4.08 -26.22
CA ASN A 391 15.91 -3.02 -25.24
C ASN A 391 16.87 -1.85 -25.50
N ASP A 392 18.14 -2.14 -25.79
CA ASP A 392 19.15 -1.12 -26.09
C ASP A 392 18.83 -0.34 -27.37
N ALA A 393 18.22 -0.99 -28.36
CA ALA A 393 17.69 -0.38 -29.58
C ALA A 393 16.39 0.42 -29.37
N GLY A 394 15.82 0.40 -28.15
CA GLY A 394 14.58 1.12 -27.81
C GLY A 394 13.29 0.42 -28.25
N TYR A 395 13.35 -0.80 -28.79
CA TYR A 395 12.16 -1.52 -29.28
C TYR A 395 11.31 -2.09 -28.15
N LEU A 396 11.92 -2.43 -27.02
CA LEU A 396 11.21 -2.92 -25.82
C LEU A 396 10.95 -1.82 -24.79
N VAL A 397 10.84 -0.57 -25.25
CA VAL A 397 10.46 0.57 -24.42
C VAL A 397 8.95 0.84 -24.57
N PRO A 398 8.19 0.78 -23.47
CA PRO A 398 6.77 1.12 -23.44
C PRO A 398 6.51 2.48 -24.08
N ASP A 399 5.51 2.57 -24.96
CA ASP A 399 5.11 3.82 -25.62
C ASP A 399 6.18 4.52 -26.50
N ALA A 400 7.35 3.90 -26.71
CA ALA A 400 8.36 4.46 -27.58
C ALA A 400 7.93 4.48 -29.04
N GLN A 401 8.20 5.59 -29.73
CA GLN A 401 8.12 5.66 -31.18
C GLN A 401 9.46 5.26 -31.77
N PHE A 402 9.45 4.29 -32.67
CA PHE A 402 10.64 3.83 -33.38
C PHE A 402 10.28 3.41 -34.81
N ASN A 403 11.30 3.39 -35.67
CA ASN A 403 11.24 2.87 -37.03
C ASN A 403 12.38 1.86 -37.18
N PHE A 404 12.17 0.84 -38.02
CA PHE A 404 13.21 -0.13 -38.31
C PHE A 404 14.15 0.47 -39.37
N LEU A 405 15.46 0.42 -39.14
CA LEU A 405 16.44 1.17 -39.95
C LEU A 405 16.79 0.45 -41.27
N SER A 406 16.60 -0.87 -41.37
CA SER A 406 16.89 -1.66 -42.58
C SER A 406 16.06 -2.96 -42.69
N GLY A 407 16.04 -3.57 -43.89
CA GLY A 407 15.33 -4.84 -44.15
C GLY A 407 15.95 -6.06 -43.43
N GLU A 408 17.28 -6.13 -43.36
CA GLU A 408 17.99 -7.20 -42.63
C GLU A 408 17.73 -7.12 -41.11
N GLN A 409 17.68 -5.90 -40.55
CA GLN A 409 17.27 -5.69 -39.17
C GLN A 409 15.80 -6.07 -38.94
N LEU A 410 14.93 -5.91 -39.94
CA LEU A 410 13.52 -6.28 -39.83
C LEU A 410 13.33 -7.79 -39.69
N GLU A 411 14.05 -8.58 -40.50
CA GLU A 411 14.03 -10.04 -40.45
C GLU A 411 14.58 -10.58 -39.12
N GLU A 412 15.71 -10.04 -38.69
CA GLU A 412 16.33 -10.40 -37.41
C GLU A 412 15.43 -10.04 -36.22
N THR A 413 14.83 -8.83 -36.25
CA THR A 413 13.87 -8.41 -35.21
C THR A 413 12.64 -9.30 -35.20
N GLN A 414 12.10 -9.66 -36.36
CA GLN A 414 10.96 -10.58 -36.46
C GLN A 414 11.27 -11.95 -35.86
N ARG A 415 12.47 -12.49 -36.11
CA ARG A 415 12.93 -13.75 -35.54
C ARG A 415 13.01 -13.67 -34.02
N CYS A 416 13.69 -12.67 -33.47
CA CYS A 416 13.82 -12.50 -32.03
C CYS A 416 12.47 -12.28 -31.33
N ILE A 417 11.58 -11.49 -31.93
CA ILE A 417 10.22 -11.27 -31.40
C ILE A 417 9.44 -12.57 -31.35
N ARG A 418 9.53 -13.42 -32.37
CA ARG A 418 8.86 -14.72 -32.39
C ARG A 418 9.37 -15.62 -31.28
N GLU A 419 10.69 -15.77 -31.15
CA GLU A 419 11.29 -16.59 -30.09
C GLU A 419 10.90 -16.09 -28.69
N LEU A 420 10.95 -14.78 -28.46
CA LEU A 420 10.59 -14.18 -27.18
C LEU A 420 9.07 -14.31 -26.89
N TRP A 421 8.23 -14.16 -27.91
CA TRP A 421 6.80 -14.42 -27.81
C TRP A 421 6.53 -15.87 -27.39
N ASP A 422 7.14 -16.83 -28.08
CA ASP A 422 6.99 -18.26 -27.78
C ASP A 422 7.49 -18.60 -26.37
N TRP A 423 8.54 -17.93 -25.89
CA TRP A 423 8.99 -18.06 -24.50
C TRP A 423 7.91 -17.64 -23.49
N PHE A 424 7.23 -16.51 -23.72
CA PHE A 424 6.14 -16.06 -22.86
C PHE A 424 4.94 -17.01 -22.91
N VAL A 425 4.57 -17.46 -24.11
CA VAL A 425 3.43 -18.37 -24.33
C VAL A 425 3.64 -19.71 -23.64
N ASN A 426 4.84 -20.26 -23.72
CA ASN A 426 5.17 -21.58 -23.16
C ASN A 426 5.59 -21.54 -21.69
N SER A 427 5.61 -20.37 -21.05
CA SER A 427 6.05 -20.26 -19.67
C SER A 427 5.05 -20.87 -18.68
N SER A 428 5.55 -21.78 -17.84
CA SER A 428 4.78 -22.38 -16.75
C SER A 428 4.70 -21.50 -15.49
N ARG A 429 5.36 -20.34 -15.48
CA ARG A 429 5.46 -19.45 -14.30
C ARG A 429 4.43 -18.32 -14.37
N ALA A 430 3.64 -18.15 -13.30
CA ALA A 430 2.69 -17.02 -13.19
C ALA A 430 3.37 -15.65 -13.30
N ARG A 431 4.65 -15.56 -12.88
CA ARG A 431 5.48 -14.34 -13.01
C ARG A 431 5.74 -13.92 -14.46
N ALA A 432 5.61 -14.81 -15.44
CA ALA A 432 5.70 -14.46 -16.86
C ALA A 432 4.31 -14.37 -17.51
N ARG A 433 3.41 -15.31 -17.20
CA ARG A 433 2.06 -15.36 -17.80
C ARG A 433 1.22 -14.14 -17.47
N VAL A 434 1.22 -13.68 -16.22
CA VAL A 434 0.36 -12.58 -15.78
C VAL A 434 0.78 -11.24 -16.40
N PRO A 435 2.07 -10.83 -16.35
CA PRO A 435 2.52 -9.66 -17.09
C PRO A 435 2.22 -9.69 -18.58
N PHE A 436 2.41 -10.84 -19.22
CA PHE A 436 2.12 -11.02 -20.64
C PHE A 436 0.62 -10.86 -20.92
N GLY A 437 -0.26 -11.46 -20.11
CA GLY A 437 -1.70 -11.27 -20.23
C GLY A 437 -2.14 -9.81 -20.03
N ILE A 438 -1.60 -9.13 -19.01
CA ILE A 438 -1.86 -7.70 -18.77
C ILE A 438 -1.40 -6.85 -19.96
N ALA A 439 -0.21 -7.12 -20.51
CA ALA A 439 0.33 -6.40 -21.65
C ALA A 439 -0.57 -6.53 -22.90
N ARG A 440 -1.05 -7.74 -23.18
CA ARG A 440 -2.01 -8.00 -24.26
C ARG A 440 -3.33 -7.25 -24.05
N ALA A 441 -3.84 -7.19 -22.82
CA ALA A 441 -5.02 -6.37 -22.47
C ALA A 441 -4.75 -4.88 -22.70
N ARG A 442 -3.58 -4.40 -22.28
CA ARG A 442 -3.19 -2.99 -22.32
C ARG A 442 -3.07 -2.47 -23.75
N VAL A 443 -2.39 -3.20 -24.62
CA VAL A 443 -2.28 -2.86 -26.04
C VAL A 443 -3.63 -2.99 -26.75
N GLY A 444 -4.46 -3.97 -26.35
CA GLY A 444 -5.82 -4.11 -26.87
C GLY A 444 -6.68 -2.89 -26.59
N ASN A 445 -6.69 -2.39 -25.36
CA ASN A 445 -7.46 -1.20 -24.98
C ASN A 445 -7.02 0.07 -25.69
N LYS A 446 -5.72 0.23 -26.00
CA LYS A 446 -5.23 1.38 -26.79
C LYS A 446 -5.71 1.36 -28.25
N ARG A 447 -6.26 0.25 -28.71
CA ARG A 447 -6.71 0.00 -30.09
C ARG A 447 -8.23 -0.16 -30.22
N GLN A 448 -8.96 -0.13 -29.10
CA GLN A 448 -10.43 -0.01 -29.08
C GLN A 448 -10.81 1.44 -29.40
#